data_AF-A0A5E8VLY9-F1
#
_entry.id   AF-A0A5E8VLY9-F1
#
_cell.length_a   1.000
_cell.length_b   1.000
_cell.length_c   1.000
_cell.angle_alpha   90.00
_cell.angle_beta   90.00
_cell.angle_gamma   90.00
#
_symmetry.space_group_name_H-M   'P 1'
#
loop_
_entity.id
_entity.type
_entity.pdbx_description
1 polymer ?
#
loop_
_entity_poly.entity_id
_entity_poly.type
_entity_poly.pdbx_seq_one_letter_code
_entity_poly.pdbx_strand_id
1 'polypeptide(L)' 'MGFAALYPSYKPLRVIDASVMPRMISANLNASTMMIADRASDLIRGKQPMEAARIPDAAMA' A
#
# COMPACT_ATOMS: atom_id res chain seq x y z
N MET A 1 17.78 -17.99 15.89
CA MET A 1 16.59 -18.84 15.74
C MET A 1 15.39 -17.90 15.71
N GLY A 2 14.73 -17.71 14.56
CA GLY A 2 13.70 -16.67 14.39
C GLY A 2 12.33 -17.09 14.95
N PHE A 3 11.47 -16.10 15.22
CA PHE A 3 10.12 -16.29 15.81
C PHE A 3 9.26 -17.32 15.06
N ALA A 4 9.44 -17.44 13.74
CA ALA A 4 8.74 -18.42 12.90
C ALA A 4 9.11 -19.89 13.20
N ALA A 5 10.31 -20.16 13.73
CA ALA A 5 10.72 -21.51 14.11
C ALA A 5 10.11 -21.97 15.46
N LEU A 6 9.68 -21.02 16.30
CA LEU A 6 9.09 -21.30 17.61
C LEU A 6 7.56 -21.54 17.52
N TYR A 7 6.92 -21.03 16.48
CA TYR A 7 5.47 -21.14 16.27
C TYR A 7 5.16 -21.50 14.81
N PRO A 8 5.25 -22.79 14.44
CA PRO A 8 5.10 -23.24 13.05
C PRO A 8 3.72 -22.93 12.43
N SER A 9 2.70 -22.67 13.26
CA SER A 9 1.36 -22.28 12.82
C SER A 9 1.14 -20.76 12.73
N TYR A 10 2.13 -19.94 13.11
CA TYR A 10 2.00 -18.49 13.07
C TYR A 10 2.07 -18.00 11.63
N LYS A 11 0.94 -17.47 11.13
CA LYS A 11 0.92 -16.73 9.86
C LYS A 11 1.01 -15.22 10.15
N PRO A 12 1.87 -14.48 9.43
CA PRO A 12 1.95 -13.04 9.59
C PRO A 12 0.61 -12.40 9.15
N LEU A 13 -0.07 -11.77 10.11
CA LEU A 13 -1.28 -11.00 9.87
C LEU A 13 -0.90 -9.57 9.46
N ARG A 14 -1.61 -9.00 8.48
CA ARG A 14 -1.41 -7.62 8.02
C ARG A 14 -2.69 -6.82 8.30
N VAL A 15 -2.54 -5.57 8.73
CA VAL A 15 -3.65 -4.63 8.94
C VAL A 15 -3.58 -3.57 7.84
N ILE A 16 -4.70 -3.37 7.14
CA ILE A 16 -4.83 -2.42 6.03
C ILE A 16 -6.14 -1.65 6.23
N ASP A 17 -6.06 -0.54 6.94
CA ASP A 17 -7.21 0.27 7.37
C ASP A 17 -6.74 1.70 7.71
N ALA A 18 -7.66 2.63 7.94
CA ALA A 18 -7.39 3.99 8.38
C ALA A 18 -6.49 4.07 9.63
N SER A 19 -6.58 3.07 10.52
CA SER A 19 -5.77 2.98 11.73
C SER A 19 -4.25 2.90 11.49
N VAL A 20 -3.80 2.57 10.28
CA VAL A 20 -2.36 2.54 9.94
C VAL A 20 -1.79 3.93 9.67
N MET A 21 -2.63 4.95 9.51
CA MET A 21 -2.19 6.31 9.28
C MET A 21 -1.56 6.88 10.56
N PRO A 22 -0.29 7.30 10.56
CA PRO A 22 0.39 7.78 11.78
C PRO A 22 -0.15 9.13 12.27
N ARG A 23 -0.73 9.91 11.35
CA ARG A 23 -1.42 11.18 11.61
C ARG A 23 -2.58 11.30 10.63
N MET A 24 -3.58 12.08 11.01
CA MET A 24 -4.71 12.38 10.12
C MET A 24 -4.24 13.13 8.88
N ILE A 25 -4.66 12.66 7.71
CA ILE A 25 -4.33 13.26 6.42
C ILE A 25 -5.28 14.44 6.18
N SER A 26 -4.80 15.52 5.57
CA SER A 26 -5.63 16.69 5.21
C SER A 26 -6.61 16.44 4.05
N ALA A 27 -6.56 15.26 3.43
CA ALA A 27 -7.43 14.84 2.34
C ALA A 27 -8.68 14.11 2.84
N ASN A 28 -9.57 13.72 1.92
CA ASN A 28 -10.69 12.86 2.25
C ASN A 28 -10.18 11.51 2.82
N LEU A 29 -10.60 11.19 4.05
CA LEU A 29 -10.16 10.00 4.77
C LEU A 29 -10.56 8.70 4.05
N ASN A 30 -11.78 8.64 3.51
CA ASN A 30 -12.25 7.47 2.76
C ASN A 30 -11.40 7.23 1.51
N ALA A 31 -11.14 8.30 0.74
CA ALA A 31 -10.28 8.20 -0.45
C ALA A 31 -8.88 7.70 -0.09
N SER A 32 -8.30 8.22 1.00
CA SER A 32 -6.98 7.82 1.47
C SER A 32 -6.94 6.34 1.90
N THR A 33 -7.94 5.88 2.65
CA THR A 33 -8.07 4.48 3.06
C THR A 33 -8.19 3.56 1.84
N MET A 34 -9.01 3.94 0.85
CA MET A 34 -9.15 3.18 -0.40
C MET A 34 -7.82 3.09 -1.17
N MET A 35 -7.06 4.19 -1.28
CA MET A 35 -5.76 4.20 -1.96
C MET A 35 -4.72 3.33 -1.24
N ILE A 36 -4.69 3.35 0.09
CA ILE A 36 -3.83 2.46 0.89
C ILE A 36 -4.21 1.00 0.65
N ALA A 37 -5.50 0.69 0.63
CA ALA A 37 -6.00 -0.67 0.39
C ALA A 37 -5.64 -1.18 -1.02
N ASP A 38 -5.79 -0.34 -2.03
CA ASP A 38 -5.45 -0.67 -3.41
C ASP A 38 -3.94 -0.93 -3.56
N ARG A 39 -3.10 -0.05 -3.00
CA ARG A 39 -1.66 -0.25 -2.99
C ARG A 39 -1.25 -1.52 -2.24
N ALA A 40 -1.87 -1.80 -1.10
CA ALA A 40 -1.58 -3.01 -0.34
C ALA A 40 -2.01 -4.28 -1.07
N SER A 41 -3.12 -4.24 -1.84
CA SER A 41 -3.57 -5.34 -2.69
C SER A 41 -2.50 -5.71 -3.71
N ASP A 42 -1.90 -4.72 -4.37
CA ASP A 42 -0.80 -4.94 -5.30
C ASP A 42 0.42 -5.57 -4.63
N LEU A 43 0.82 -5.06 -3.46
CA LEU A 43 1.94 -5.61 -2.69
C LEU A 43 1.71 -7.06 -2.26
N ILE A 44 0.50 -7.38 -1.80
CA ILE A 44 0.12 -8.75 -1.40
C ILE A 44 0.12 -9.69 -2.60
N ARG A 45 -0.26 -9.19 -3.78
CA ARG A 45 -0.32 -9.96 -5.03
C ARG A 45 0.99 -9.95 -5.83
N GLY A 46 2.01 -9.22 -5.38
CA GLY A 46 3.29 -9.09 -6.08
C GLY A 46 3.21 -8.31 -7.41
N LYS A 47 2.21 -7.42 -7.57
CA LYS A 47 2.08 -6.58 -8.76
C LYS A 47 3.04 -5.40 -8.70
N GLN A 48 3.73 -5.15 -9.82
CA GLN A 48 4.54 -3.96 -9.97
C GLN A 48 3.65 -2.75 -10.30
N PRO A 49 3.93 -1.56 -9.75
CA PRO A 49 3.25 -0.35 -10.18
C PRO A 49 3.54 -0.06 -11.65
N MET A 50 2.58 0.56 -12.33
CA MET A 50 2.74 0.96 -13.73
C MET A 50 3.86 2.00 -13.86
N GLU A 51 4.58 1.98 -14.98
CA GLU A 51 5.59 3.01 -15.26
C GLU A 51 4.90 4.37 -15.40
N ALA A 52 5.51 5.40 -14.83
CA ALA A 52 4.99 6.75 -14.90
C ALA A 52 4.86 7.18 -16.38
N ALA A 53 3.72 7.79 -16.73
CA ALA A 53 3.52 8.30 -18.08
C ALA A 53 4.62 9.33 -18.42
N ARG A 54 5.38 9.08 -19.49
CA ARG A 54 6.29 10.07 -20.07
C ARG A 54 5.46 11.04 -20.89
N ILE A 55 5.20 12.22 -20.34
CA ILE A 55 4.55 13.32 -21.05
C ILE A 55 5.67 14.14 -21.70
N PRO A 56 5.74 14.24 -23.05
CA PRO A 56 6.72 15.10 -23.71
C PRO A 56 6.49 16.57 -23.34
N ASP A 57 7.56 17.34 -23.14
CA ASP A 57 7.49 18.77 -22.79
C ASP A 57 6.65 19.59 -23.78
N ALA A 58 6.64 19.18 -25.05
CA ALA A 58 5.83 19.81 -26.11
C ALA A 58 4.31 19.67 -25.93
N ALA A 59 3.83 18.77 -25.06
CA ALA A 59 2.41 18.58 -24.76
C ALA A 59 1.93 19.39 -23.55
N MET A 60 2.82 20.15 -22.89
CA MET A 60 2.53 21.02 -21.74
C MET A 60 2.32 22.50 -22.12
N ALA A 61 2.41 22.84 -23.42
CA ALA A 61 2.14 24.19 -23.97
C ALA A 61 0.72 24.30 -24.50
#